data_AF-A0A921Z111-F1
#
_entry.id   AF-A0A921Z111-F1
#
_cell.length_a   1.000
_cell.length_b   1.000
_cell.length_c   1.000
_cell.angle_alpha   90.00
_cell.angle_beta   90.00
_cell.angle_gamma   90.00
#
_symmetry.space_group_name_H-M   'P 1'
#
loop_
_entity.id
_entity.type
_entity.pdbx_description
1 polymer ?
#
loop_
_entity_poly.entity_id
_entity_poly.type
_entity_poly.pdbx_seq_one_letter_code
_entity_poly.pdbx_strand_id
1 'polypeptide(L)'
;MAEELKPVNEDDFKQLKERMSLIASADPAQYHNDFSLKRYLRAFKTVDAAFQAVIKTNKWRSEYKVADLQNDSELIAKYSDKARVLRHRDLVGRPIVYIPAKNHSSSDRNIDELTKFIVYCLEDASKKCFEEVVDNLCIVFDLNNFTLSCMDYQVLKNLIWLLSRHYPERLGVCLIINAPTFFSGCWAVIKGWLDENTAGKVTFVNSEMDLCKYLIPDILPTDM
;
A
#
# COMPACT_ATOMS: atom_id res chain seq x y z
N MET A 1 -16.06 -8.23 -6.54
CA MET A 1 -15.77 -7.97 -7.97
C MET A 1 -14.52 -7.11 -8.04
N ALA A 2 -13.55 -7.46 -8.88
CA ALA A 2 -12.42 -6.57 -9.12
C ALA A 2 -12.95 -5.31 -9.82
N GLU A 3 -12.76 -4.14 -9.21
CA GLU A 3 -13.12 -2.88 -9.85
C GLU A 3 -12.25 -2.71 -11.10
N GLU A 4 -12.87 -2.51 -12.27
CA GLU A 4 -12.13 -2.27 -13.50
C GLU A 4 -11.27 -1.02 -13.33
N LEU A 5 -9.97 -1.16 -13.60
CA LEU A 5 -9.04 -0.06 -13.49
C LEU A 5 -9.43 1.02 -14.49
N LYS A 6 -9.45 2.29 -14.05
CA LYS A 6 -9.76 3.42 -14.92
C LYS A 6 -8.84 3.36 -16.17
N PRO A 7 -9.40 3.39 -17.39
CA PRO A 7 -8.59 3.32 -18.60
C PRO A 7 -7.64 4.52 -18.64
N VAL A 8 -6.45 4.29 -19.20
CA VAL A 8 -5.46 5.34 -19.44
C VAL A 8 -5.59 5.78 -20.89
N ASN A 9 -5.41 7.08 -21.16
CA ASN A 9 -5.31 7.57 -22.53
C ASN A 9 -4.07 6.95 -23.20
N GLU A 10 -4.26 6.26 -24.33
CA GLU A 10 -3.17 5.53 -25.00
C GLU A 10 -2.11 6.45 -25.60
N ASP A 11 -2.46 7.68 -26.00
CA ASP A 11 -1.49 8.68 -26.46
C ASP A 11 -0.62 9.18 -25.30
N ASP A 12 -1.23 9.52 -24.16
CA ASP A 12 -0.49 9.88 -22.94
C ASP A 12 0.43 8.75 -22.48
N PHE A 13 -0.04 7.51 -22.57
CA PHE A 13 0.75 6.33 -22.24
C PHE A 13 1.95 6.16 -23.17
N LYS A 14 1.74 6.29 -24.48
CA LYS A 14 2.82 6.25 -25.47
C LYS A 14 3.86 7.34 -25.21
N GLN A 15 3.42 8.58 -25.00
CA GLN A 15 4.32 9.70 -24.72
C GLN A 15 5.14 9.48 -23.42
N LEU A 16 4.51 9.01 -22.34
CA LEU A 16 5.22 8.70 -21.10
C LEU A 16 6.23 7.57 -21.30
N LYS A 17 5.84 6.52 -22.03
CA LYS A 17 6.70 5.37 -22.34
C LYS A 17 7.93 5.79 -23.14
N GLU A 18 7.76 6.65 -24.15
CA GLU A 18 8.87 7.21 -24.93
C GLU A 18 9.83 7.99 -24.03
N ARG A 19 9.34 8.91 -23.19
CA ARG A 19 10.20 9.67 -22.26
C ARG A 19 10.96 8.76 -21.29
N MET A 20 10.29 7.75 -20.73
CA MET A 20 10.92 6.82 -19.81
C MET A 20 11.92 5.88 -20.49
N SER A 21 11.70 5.51 -21.76
CA SER A 21 12.65 4.69 -22.52
C SER A 21 14.00 5.38 -22.73
N LEU A 22 14.01 6.70 -22.93
CA LEU A 22 15.25 7.49 -23.04
C LEU A 22 16.03 7.48 -21.73
N ILE A 23 15.34 7.65 -20.59
CA ILE A 23 15.95 7.60 -19.26
C ILE A 23 16.50 6.20 -18.95
N ALA A 24 15.70 5.15 -19.19
CA ALA A 24 16.10 3.77 -18.93
C ALA A 24 17.26 3.30 -19.83
N SER A 25 17.38 3.86 -21.04
CA SER A 25 18.53 3.60 -21.94
C SER A 25 19.83 4.20 -21.41
N ALA A 26 19.75 5.32 -20.68
CA ALA A 26 20.91 5.96 -20.05
C ALA A 26 21.26 5.33 -18.69
N ASP A 27 20.24 4.93 -17.91
CA ASP A 27 20.38 4.25 -16.63
C ASP A 27 19.32 3.13 -16.50
N PRO A 28 19.70 1.87 -16.75
CA PRO A 28 18.79 0.72 -16.65
C PRO A 28 18.13 0.56 -15.28
N ALA A 29 18.71 1.11 -14.20
CA ALA A 29 18.12 1.05 -12.87
C ALA A 29 16.84 1.92 -12.74
N GLN A 30 16.59 2.82 -13.70
CA GLN A 30 15.41 3.68 -13.77
C GLN A 30 14.23 3.04 -14.50
N TYR A 31 14.35 1.78 -14.91
CA TYR A 31 13.34 1.10 -15.72
C TYR A 31 11.99 0.94 -14.99
N HIS A 32 10.91 1.16 -15.75
CA HIS A 32 9.54 0.82 -15.36
C HIS A 32 8.85 0.09 -16.50
N ASN A 33 8.09 -0.95 -16.15
CA ASN A 33 7.25 -1.66 -17.11
C ASN A 33 5.93 -0.90 -17.40
N ASP A 34 5.19 -1.38 -18.39
CA ASP A 34 3.95 -0.79 -18.87
C ASP A 34 2.88 -0.66 -17.76
N PHE A 35 2.74 -1.67 -16.91
CA PHE A 35 1.79 -1.66 -15.79
C PHE A 35 2.11 -0.53 -14.80
N SER A 36 3.39 -0.40 -14.45
CA SER A 36 3.86 0.69 -13.59
C SER A 36 3.57 2.06 -14.18
N LEU A 37 3.91 2.30 -15.44
CA LEU A 37 3.66 3.59 -16.08
C LEU A 37 2.15 3.92 -16.13
N LYS A 38 1.29 2.94 -16.38
CA LYS A 38 -0.16 3.11 -16.32
C LYS A 38 -0.66 3.47 -14.91
N ARG A 39 -0.08 2.90 -13.85
CA ARG A 39 -0.38 3.31 -12.46
C ARG A 39 -0.04 4.78 -12.21
N TYR A 40 1.14 5.22 -12.65
CA TYR A 40 1.53 6.63 -12.51
C TYR A 40 0.61 7.57 -13.30
N LEU A 41 0.23 7.23 -14.53
CA LEU A 41 -0.72 8.06 -15.29
C LEU A 41 -2.09 8.14 -14.62
N ARG A 42 -2.61 7.02 -14.10
CA ARG A 42 -3.87 7.02 -13.35
C ARG A 42 -3.82 7.92 -12.12
N ALA A 43 -2.72 7.92 -11.39
CA ALA A 43 -2.58 8.74 -10.17
C ALA A 43 -2.34 10.23 -10.48
N PHE A 44 -1.41 10.53 -11.39
CA PHE A 44 -0.91 11.89 -11.63
C PHE A 44 -1.60 12.62 -12.78
N LYS A 45 -2.50 11.93 -13.51
CA LYS A 45 -3.43 12.46 -14.53
C LYS A 45 -2.84 13.01 -15.82
N THR A 46 -1.62 13.54 -15.77
CA THR A 46 -0.93 14.10 -16.94
C THR A 46 0.42 13.43 -17.16
N VAL A 47 0.90 13.41 -18.41
CA VAL A 47 2.20 12.86 -18.79
C VAL A 47 3.33 13.51 -17.99
N ASP A 48 3.34 14.84 -17.89
CA ASP A 48 4.39 15.58 -17.19
C ASP A 48 4.41 15.27 -15.69
N ALA A 49 3.24 15.25 -15.04
CA ALA A 49 3.16 14.96 -13.61
C ALA A 49 3.53 13.50 -13.30
N ALA A 50 3.09 12.56 -14.14
CA ALA A 50 3.46 11.15 -14.04
C ALA A 50 4.97 10.95 -14.22
N PHE A 51 5.56 11.55 -15.25
CA PHE A 51 7.01 11.50 -15.50
C PHE A 51 7.80 12.03 -14.31
N GLN A 52 7.45 13.22 -13.81
CA GLN A 52 8.13 13.80 -12.64
C GLN A 52 7.98 12.94 -11.38
N ALA A 53 6.82 12.30 -11.18
CA ALA A 53 6.60 11.41 -10.05
C ALA A 53 7.43 10.11 -10.14
N VAL A 54 7.59 9.55 -11.34
CA VAL A 54 8.46 8.39 -11.58
C VAL A 54 9.91 8.74 -11.23
N ILE A 55 10.45 9.83 -11.79
CA ILE A 55 11.83 10.27 -11.52
C ILE A 55 12.06 10.53 -10.03
N LYS A 56 11.12 11.21 -9.36
CA LYS A 56 11.18 11.44 -7.90
C LYS A 56 11.16 10.13 -7.12
N THR A 57 10.36 9.16 -7.56
CA THR A 57 10.30 7.84 -6.90
C THR A 57 11.62 7.11 -7.06
N ASN A 58 12.22 7.07 -8.24
CA ASN A 58 13.49 6.38 -8.44
C ASN A 58 14.63 7.01 -7.65
N LYS A 59 14.68 8.34 -7.62
CA LYS A 59 15.62 9.07 -6.75
C LYS A 59 15.43 8.70 -5.28
N TRP A 60 14.19 8.76 -4.79
CA TRP A 60 13.87 8.35 -3.42
C TRP A 60 14.25 6.90 -3.13
N ARG A 61 13.97 5.97 -4.05
CA ARG A 61 14.30 4.54 -3.87
C ARG A 61 15.79 4.32 -3.66
N SER A 62 16.63 5.06 -4.39
CA SER A 62 18.09 5.04 -4.26
C SER A 62 18.56 5.66 -2.95
N GLU A 63 18.12 6.89 -2.64
CA GLU A 63 18.51 7.62 -1.42
C GLU A 63 18.06 6.92 -0.14
N TYR A 64 16.85 6.35 -0.16
CA TYR A 64 16.24 5.63 0.95
C TYR A 64 16.72 4.17 1.04
N LYS A 65 17.54 3.70 0.09
CA LYS A 65 18.08 2.34 0.02
C LYS A 65 17.01 1.25 0.08
N VAL A 66 15.93 1.43 -0.69
CA VAL A 66 14.77 0.51 -0.68
C VAL A 66 15.16 -0.92 -1.03
N ALA A 67 16.14 -1.09 -1.94
CA ALA A 67 16.64 -2.40 -2.33
C ALA A 67 17.23 -3.21 -1.16
N ASP A 68 17.82 -2.53 -0.17
CA ASP A 68 18.53 -3.15 0.95
C ASP A 68 17.59 -3.61 2.07
N LEU A 69 16.37 -3.05 2.16
CA LEU A 69 15.43 -3.27 3.27
C LEU A 69 15.04 -4.74 3.46
N GLN A 70 14.99 -5.51 2.39
CA GLN A 70 14.68 -6.94 2.45
C GLN A 70 15.80 -7.82 3.01
N ASN A 71 17.01 -7.27 3.13
CA ASN A 71 18.14 -7.95 3.79
C ASN A 71 18.28 -7.52 5.27
N ASP A 72 17.48 -6.55 5.74
CA ASP A 72 17.51 -6.04 7.10
C ASP A 72 16.71 -6.94 8.06
N SER A 73 17.30 -8.10 8.37
CA SER A 73 16.65 -9.11 9.22
C SER A 73 16.35 -8.62 10.64
N GLU A 74 17.15 -7.68 11.17
CA GLU A 74 16.95 -7.10 12.50
C GLU A 74 15.70 -6.21 12.51
N LEU A 75 15.55 -5.32 11.52
CA LEU A 75 14.36 -4.49 11.35
C LEU A 75 13.10 -5.34 11.17
N ILE A 76 13.18 -6.34 10.28
CA ILE A 76 12.04 -7.21 9.97
C ILE A 76 11.60 -7.98 11.22
N ALA A 77 12.55 -8.56 11.97
CA ALA A 77 12.25 -9.28 13.20
C ALA A 77 11.63 -8.36 14.26
N LYS A 78 12.22 -7.17 14.45
CA LYS A 78 11.79 -6.18 15.47
C LYS A 78 10.35 -5.71 15.29
N TYR A 79 9.87 -5.59 14.06
CA TYR A 79 8.53 -5.07 13.75
C TYR A 79 7.57 -6.11 13.17
N SER A 80 7.91 -7.40 13.23
CA SER A 80 7.12 -8.50 12.68
C SER A 80 5.72 -8.65 13.30
N ASP A 81 5.49 -8.07 14.48
CA ASP A 81 4.19 -7.98 15.14
C ASP A 81 3.32 -6.82 14.61
N LYS A 82 3.91 -5.82 13.94
CA LYS A 82 3.19 -4.62 13.46
C LYS A 82 2.43 -4.85 12.16
N ALA A 83 2.98 -5.69 11.28
CA ALA A 83 2.34 -6.07 10.02
C ALA A 83 2.97 -7.35 9.46
N ARG A 84 2.20 -8.06 8.64
CA ARG A 84 2.67 -9.27 7.94
C ARG A 84 2.08 -9.33 6.54
N VAL A 85 2.92 -9.57 5.54
CA VAL A 85 2.46 -9.93 4.20
C VAL A 85 2.13 -11.42 4.20
N LEU A 86 0.85 -11.75 3.99
CA LEU A 86 0.39 -13.13 4.09
C LEU A 86 0.87 -13.98 2.91
N ARG A 87 0.91 -15.30 3.13
CA ARG A 87 1.18 -16.29 2.07
C ARG A 87 0.00 -16.43 1.12
N HIS A 88 -1.21 -16.35 1.67
CA HIS A 88 -2.46 -16.43 0.93
C HIS A 88 -2.84 -15.07 0.33
N ARG A 89 -3.74 -15.11 -0.65
CA ARG A 89 -4.25 -13.94 -1.38
C ARG A 89 -5.72 -13.72 -1.06
N ASP A 90 -6.21 -12.53 -1.40
CA ASP A 90 -7.65 -12.28 -1.42
C ASP A 90 -8.31 -13.07 -2.58
N LEU A 91 -9.65 -13.12 -2.61
CA LEU A 91 -10.42 -13.89 -3.58
C LEU A 91 -10.26 -13.42 -5.03
N VAL A 92 -9.71 -12.22 -5.25
CA VAL A 92 -9.40 -11.74 -6.61
C VAL A 92 -7.91 -11.87 -6.96
N GLY A 93 -7.07 -12.35 -6.03
CA GLY A 93 -5.65 -12.63 -6.25
C GLY A 93 -4.67 -11.58 -5.70
N ARG A 94 -5.15 -10.58 -4.95
CA ARG A 94 -4.29 -9.54 -4.36
C ARG A 94 -3.42 -10.11 -3.24
N PRO A 95 -2.13 -9.78 -3.19
CA PRO A 95 -1.33 -9.94 -1.98
C PRO A 95 -2.00 -9.21 -0.80
N ILE A 96 -2.00 -9.84 0.37
CA ILE A 96 -2.60 -9.27 1.58
C ILE A 96 -1.50 -8.76 2.52
N VAL A 97 -1.60 -7.50 2.92
CA VAL A 97 -0.85 -6.92 4.04
C VAL A 97 -1.78 -6.87 5.25
N TYR A 98 -1.50 -7.69 6.25
CA TYR A 98 -2.27 -7.75 7.49
C TYR A 98 -1.63 -6.89 8.57
N ILE A 99 -2.42 -6.06 9.24
CA ILE A 99 -1.97 -5.06 10.23
C ILE A 99 -2.85 -5.18 11.50
N PRO A 100 -2.37 -5.81 12.58
CA PRO A 100 -3.04 -5.78 13.87
C PRO A 100 -2.86 -4.41 14.52
N ALA A 101 -3.88 -3.56 14.46
CA ALA A 101 -3.80 -2.17 14.91
C ALA A 101 -3.51 -2.05 16.41
N LYS A 102 -3.89 -3.06 17.22
CA LYS A 102 -3.59 -3.13 18.66
C LYS A 102 -2.09 -3.03 18.99
N ASN A 103 -1.22 -3.46 18.06
CA ASN A 103 0.24 -3.48 18.27
C ASN A 103 0.91 -2.15 17.94
N HIS A 104 0.19 -1.15 17.45
CA HIS A 104 0.74 0.17 17.16
C HIS A 104 0.57 1.08 18.37
N SER A 105 1.45 2.07 18.55
CA SER A 105 1.29 3.11 19.56
C SER A 105 2.20 4.29 19.23
N SER A 106 1.72 5.51 19.50
CA SER A 106 2.50 6.72 19.30
C SER A 106 3.57 6.96 20.38
N SER A 107 3.45 6.28 21.53
CA SER A 107 4.23 6.59 22.74
C SER A 107 5.60 5.90 22.82
N ASP A 108 5.78 4.78 22.13
CA ASP A 108 7.02 3.98 22.20
C ASP A 108 7.35 3.38 20.83
N ARG A 109 8.01 4.17 19.98
CA ARG A 109 8.42 3.74 18.65
C ARG A 109 9.53 4.62 18.08
N ASN A 110 10.32 4.02 17.20
CA ASN A 110 11.14 4.75 16.24
C ASN A 110 10.35 4.92 14.94
N ILE A 111 9.98 6.15 14.61
CA ILE A 111 9.16 6.45 13.43
C ILE A 111 9.88 6.14 12.11
N ASP A 112 11.18 6.36 12.05
CA ASP A 112 11.96 6.15 10.83
C ASP A 112 12.11 4.66 10.54
N GLU A 113 12.43 3.87 11.56
CA GLU A 113 12.49 2.41 11.44
C GLU A 113 11.12 1.81 11.09
N LEU A 114 10.05 2.24 11.76
CA LEU A 114 8.71 1.76 11.46
C LEU A 114 8.28 2.15 10.03
N THR A 115 8.68 3.32 9.54
CA THR A 115 8.45 3.72 8.15
C THR A 115 9.24 2.85 7.17
N LYS A 116 10.50 2.51 7.46
CA LYS A 116 11.27 1.54 6.68
C LYS A 116 10.60 0.17 6.65
N PHE A 117 10.06 -0.29 7.78
CA PHE A 117 9.32 -1.54 7.86
C PHE A 117 8.03 -1.52 7.02
N ILE A 118 7.31 -0.40 6.97
CA ILE A 118 6.17 -0.21 6.08
C ILE A 118 6.61 -0.32 4.62
N VAL A 119 7.71 0.33 4.24
CA VAL A 119 8.27 0.25 2.88
C VAL A 119 8.64 -1.20 2.55
N TYR A 120 9.30 -1.93 3.46
CA TYR A 120 9.58 -3.35 3.30
C TYR A 120 8.30 -4.15 3.03
N CYS A 121 7.24 -3.97 3.83
CA CYS A 121 5.97 -4.66 3.64
C CYS A 121 5.33 -4.35 2.27
N LEU A 122 5.38 -3.09 1.83
CA LEU A 122 4.87 -2.67 0.52
C LEU A 122 5.69 -3.27 -0.63
N GLU A 123 7.02 -3.36 -0.50
CA GLU A 123 7.89 -4.01 -1.48
C GLU A 123 7.62 -5.52 -1.55
N ASP A 124 7.56 -6.22 -0.42
CA ASP A 124 7.30 -7.67 -0.38
C ASP A 124 5.91 -8.01 -0.96
N ALA A 125 4.89 -7.21 -0.61
CA ALA A 125 3.56 -7.37 -1.19
C ALA A 125 3.55 -7.07 -2.69
N SER A 126 4.22 -6.00 -3.14
CA SER A 126 4.29 -5.64 -4.57
C SER A 126 5.01 -6.70 -5.40
N LYS A 127 6.06 -7.34 -4.86
CA LYS A 127 6.75 -8.46 -5.53
C LYS A 127 5.88 -9.70 -5.71
N LYS A 128 4.87 -9.86 -4.85
CA LYS A 128 3.88 -10.93 -4.96
C LYS A 128 2.77 -10.57 -5.96
N CYS A 129 2.71 -9.38 -6.54
CA CYS A 129 1.74 -9.09 -7.59
C CYS A 129 2.06 -9.87 -8.88
N PHE A 130 1.02 -10.37 -9.55
CA PHE A 130 1.11 -10.83 -10.93
C PHE A 130 0.47 -9.73 -11.78
N GLU A 131 1.25 -8.74 -12.20
CA GLU A 131 0.71 -7.45 -12.69
C GLU A 131 -0.21 -7.59 -13.93
N GLU A 132 -0.08 -8.68 -14.70
CA GLU A 132 -0.99 -9.01 -15.81
C GLU A 132 -2.41 -9.37 -15.37
N VAL A 133 -2.57 -9.85 -14.13
CA VAL A 133 -3.84 -10.30 -13.54
C VAL A 133 -4.29 -9.36 -12.43
N VAL A 134 -3.40 -9.12 -11.48
CA VAL A 134 -3.63 -8.28 -10.30
C VAL A 134 -2.39 -7.49 -9.96
N ASP A 135 -2.56 -6.18 -9.99
CA ASP A 135 -1.49 -5.21 -9.82
C ASP A 135 -1.64 -4.32 -8.56
N ASN A 136 -2.61 -4.67 -7.72
CA ASN A 136 -2.96 -3.95 -6.49
C ASN A 136 -3.04 -4.89 -5.27
N LEU A 137 -3.06 -4.27 -4.09
CA LEU A 137 -2.92 -4.90 -2.79
C LEU A 137 -4.24 -4.88 -2.03
N CYS A 138 -4.43 -5.87 -1.18
CA CYS A 138 -5.41 -5.87 -0.11
C CYS A 138 -4.69 -5.51 1.20
N ILE A 139 -5.10 -4.43 1.86
CA ILE A 139 -4.60 -4.10 3.20
C ILE A 139 -5.71 -4.39 4.20
N VAL A 140 -5.43 -5.18 5.23
CA VAL A 140 -6.37 -5.53 6.29
C VAL A 140 -5.89 -4.90 7.59
N PHE A 141 -6.67 -3.97 8.13
CA PHE A 141 -6.50 -3.48 9.49
C PHE A 141 -7.42 -4.27 10.43
N ASP A 142 -6.83 -5.03 11.34
CA ASP A 142 -7.56 -5.69 12.43
C ASP A 142 -7.57 -4.80 13.67
N LEU A 143 -8.77 -4.37 14.07
CA LEU A 143 -8.99 -3.53 15.23
C LEU A 143 -9.42 -4.34 16.46
N ASN A 144 -9.26 -5.66 16.45
CA ASN A 144 -9.47 -6.47 17.64
C ASN A 144 -8.53 -6.01 18.78
N ASN A 145 -9.10 -5.75 19.97
CA ASN A 145 -8.41 -5.14 21.12
C ASN A 145 -7.79 -3.76 20.85
N PHE A 146 -8.22 -3.05 19.80
CA PHE A 146 -7.77 -1.69 19.53
C PHE A 146 -8.31 -0.70 20.55
N THR A 147 -7.43 0.13 21.11
CA THR A 147 -7.77 1.25 22.00
C THR A 147 -7.23 2.56 21.47
N LEU A 148 -7.62 3.70 22.05
CA LEU A 148 -7.13 5.02 21.61
C LEU A 148 -5.61 5.17 21.78
N SER A 149 -4.98 4.49 22.74
CA SER A 149 -3.51 4.50 22.89
C SER A 149 -2.79 3.77 21.75
N CYS A 150 -3.52 2.91 21.04
CA CYS A 150 -3.00 2.23 19.86
C CYS A 150 -3.03 3.12 18.60
N MET A 151 -3.81 4.21 18.63
CA MET A 151 -3.96 5.09 17.47
C MET A 151 -2.66 5.83 17.17
N ASP A 152 -2.12 5.57 15.99
CA ASP A 152 -0.88 6.17 15.52
C ASP A 152 -1.09 6.93 14.21
N TYR A 153 -1.54 8.18 14.35
CA TYR A 153 -1.83 9.05 13.22
C TYR A 153 -0.60 9.38 12.35
N GLN A 154 0.61 9.42 12.93
CA GLN A 154 1.80 9.73 12.14
C GLN A 154 2.21 8.54 11.26
N VAL A 155 2.13 7.31 11.76
CA VAL A 155 2.37 6.12 10.93
C VAL A 155 1.34 6.01 9.82
N LEU A 156 0.06 6.24 10.13
CA LEU A 156 -0.98 6.25 9.11
C LEU A 156 -0.74 7.32 8.04
N LYS A 157 -0.35 8.54 8.44
CA LYS A 157 0.04 9.60 7.50
C LYS A 157 1.23 9.19 6.63
N ASN A 158 2.24 8.55 7.20
CA ASN A 158 3.40 8.05 6.46
C ASN A 158 2.98 6.97 5.44
N LEU A 159 2.13 6.01 5.83
CA LEU A 159 1.59 4.99 4.94
C LEU A 159 0.79 5.62 3.79
N ILE A 160 -0.13 6.54 4.10
CA ILE A 160 -0.92 7.26 3.09
C ILE A 160 0.02 8.02 2.14
N TRP A 161 1.02 8.72 2.67
CA TRP A 161 1.98 9.47 1.87
C TRP A 161 2.78 8.55 0.93
N LEU A 162 3.26 7.41 1.43
CA LEU A 162 3.97 6.40 0.63
C LEU A 162 3.07 5.86 -0.50
N LEU A 163 1.83 5.48 -0.18
CA LEU A 163 0.86 4.99 -1.16
C LEU A 163 0.50 6.03 -2.22
N SER A 164 0.43 7.31 -1.86
CA SER A 164 0.10 8.38 -2.81
C SER A 164 1.28 8.84 -3.66
N ARG A 165 2.53 8.74 -3.17
CA ARG A 165 3.71 9.30 -3.84
C ARG A 165 4.59 8.28 -4.53
N HIS A 166 4.82 7.13 -3.88
CA HIS A 166 5.82 6.14 -4.31
C HIS A 166 5.22 4.81 -4.70
N TYR A 167 4.00 4.51 -4.24
CA TYR A 167 3.24 3.32 -4.59
C TYR A 167 1.86 3.66 -5.18
N PRO A 168 1.79 4.59 -6.16
CA PRO A 168 0.52 5.06 -6.69
C PRO A 168 -0.31 3.90 -7.23
N GLU A 169 -1.62 3.94 -6.98
CA GLU A 169 -2.59 2.95 -7.46
C GLU A 169 -2.31 1.50 -7.01
N ARG A 170 -1.40 1.28 -6.05
CA ARG A 170 -1.16 -0.04 -5.45
C ARG A 170 -2.25 -0.45 -4.47
N LEU A 171 -2.95 0.48 -3.80
CA LEU A 171 -4.08 0.10 -2.95
C LEU A 171 -5.26 -0.30 -3.83
N GLY A 172 -5.71 -1.55 -3.70
CA GLY A 172 -6.91 -2.09 -4.35
C GLY A 172 -8.11 -2.07 -3.42
N VAL A 173 -7.94 -2.60 -2.20
CA VAL A 173 -8.96 -2.55 -1.14
C VAL A 173 -8.29 -2.43 0.23
N CYS A 174 -8.90 -1.67 1.13
CA CYS A 174 -8.52 -1.57 2.52
C CYS A 174 -9.69 -2.08 3.38
N LEU A 175 -9.51 -3.20 4.07
CA LEU A 175 -10.54 -3.80 4.93
C LEU A 175 -10.27 -3.38 6.37
N ILE A 176 -11.27 -2.78 7.02
CA ILE A 176 -11.26 -2.51 8.46
C ILE A 176 -12.15 -3.56 9.11
N ILE A 177 -11.56 -4.48 9.88
CA ILE A 177 -12.27 -5.54 10.58
C ILE A 177 -12.26 -5.27 12.09
N ASN A 178 -13.24 -5.80 12.82
CA ASN A 178 -13.35 -5.70 14.28
C ASN A 178 -13.32 -4.25 14.81
N ALA A 179 -13.87 -3.31 14.04
CA ALA A 179 -13.84 -1.89 14.39
C ALA A 179 -14.71 -1.60 15.63
N PRO A 180 -14.15 -1.03 16.73
CA PRO A 180 -14.95 -0.59 17.85
C PRO A 180 -15.78 0.64 17.47
N THR A 181 -16.92 0.83 18.13
CA THR A 181 -17.88 1.91 17.81
C THR A 181 -17.25 3.31 17.81
N PHE A 182 -16.32 3.58 18.72
CA PHE A 182 -15.62 4.86 18.81
C PHE A 182 -14.68 5.13 17.62
N PHE A 183 -14.28 4.12 16.85
CA PHE A 183 -13.36 4.29 15.73
C PHE A 183 -13.96 5.16 14.61
N SER A 184 -15.29 5.30 14.55
CA SER A 184 -15.97 6.26 13.67
C SER A 184 -15.42 7.68 13.79
N GLY A 185 -15.05 8.13 14.99
CA GLY A 185 -14.41 9.43 15.22
C GLY A 185 -12.99 9.49 14.65
N CYS A 186 -12.18 8.45 14.86
CA CYS A 186 -10.84 8.35 14.28
C CYS A 186 -10.90 8.32 12.74
N TRP A 187 -11.85 7.58 12.19
CA TRP A 187 -12.07 7.50 10.74
C TRP A 187 -12.45 8.85 10.14
N ALA A 188 -13.27 9.65 10.82
CA ALA A 188 -13.61 11.01 10.35
C ALA A 188 -12.36 11.88 10.15
N VAL A 189 -11.39 11.76 11.07
CA VAL A 189 -10.09 12.45 10.96
C VAL A 189 -9.26 11.88 9.81
N ILE A 190 -9.11 10.56 9.73
CA ILE A 190 -8.32 9.88 8.69
C ILE A 190 -8.86 10.17 7.30
N LYS A 191 -10.19 10.13 7.12
CA LYS A 191 -10.86 10.39 5.85
C LYS A 191 -10.53 11.78 5.29
N GLY A 192 -10.30 12.77 6.16
CA GLY A 192 -9.87 14.12 5.75
C GLY A 192 -8.48 14.18 5.09
N TRP A 193 -7.69 13.11 5.16
CA TRP A 193 -6.36 13.01 4.54
C TRP A 193 -6.37 12.21 3.23
N LEU A 194 -7.47 11.53 2.93
CA LEU A 194 -7.61 10.67 1.76
C LEU A 194 -8.30 11.44 0.64
N ASP A 195 -7.80 11.29 -0.58
CA ASP A 195 -8.57 11.65 -1.77
C ASP A 195 -9.77 10.71 -1.95
N GLU A 196 -10.77 11.13 -2.73
CA GLU A 196 -12.02 10.37 -2.89
C GLU A 196 -11.80 8.94 -3.42
N ASN A 197 -10.83 8.75 -4.32
CA ASN A 197 -10.53 7.44 -4.89
C ASN A 197 -9.90 6.51 -3.84
N THR A 198 -9.04 7.02 -2.97
CA THR A 198 -8.49 6.24 -1.85
C THR A 198 -9.52 5.97 -0.76
N ALA A 199 -10.34 6.97 -0.40
CA ALA A 199 -11.41 6.79 0.57
C ALA A 199 -12.46 5.76 0.11
N GLY A 200 -12.77 5.72 -1.19
CA GLY A 200 -13.69 4.74 -1.78
C GLY A 200 -13.20 3.29 -1.72
N LYS A 201 -11.89 3.07 -1.51
CA LYS A 201 -11.30 1.73 -1.37
C LYS A 201 -11.36 1.18 0.05
N VAL A 202 -11.78 1.98 1.04
CA VAL A 202 -11.89 1.57 2.43
C VAL A 202 -13.26 0.95 2.69
N THR A 203 -13.27 -0.30 3.17
CA THR A 203 -14.48 -1.06 3.51
C THR A 203 -14.47 -1.44 4.98
N PHE A 204 -15.51 -1.05 5.70
CA PHE A 204 -15.77 -1.54 7.05
C PHE A 204 -16.51 -2.88 6.99
N VAL A 205 -15.90 -3.91 7.56
CA VAL A 205 -16.42 -5.28 7.55
C VAL A 205 -17.02 -5.56 8.93
N ASN A 206 -18.33 -5.76 8.97
CA ASN A 206 -19.09 -5.88 10.22
C ASN A 206 -19.45 -7.33 10.59
N SER A 207 -19.19 -8.29 9.70
CA SER A 207 -19.47 -9.70 9.91
C SER A 207 -18.49 -10.59 9.17
N GLU A 208 -18.33 -11.84 9.61
CA GLU A 208 -17.52 -12.84 8.91
C GLU A 208 -18.05 -13.10 7.49
N MET A 209 -19.38 -13.12 7.32
CA MET A 209 -19.99 -13.26 6.00
C MET A 209 -19.62 -12.11 5.05
N ASP A 210 -19.45 -10.89 5.57
CA ASP A 210 -18.94 -9.76 4.77
C ASP A 210 -17.46 -9.94 4.44
N LEU A 211 -16.66 -10.47 5.37
CA LEU A 211 -15.25 -10.76 5.14
C LEU A 211 -15.04 -11.81 4.05
N CYS A 212 -15.89 -12.86 4.04
CA CYS A 212 -15.91 -13.92 3.04
C CYS A 212 -16.15 -13.43 1.60
N LYS A 213 -16.61 -12.18 1.40
CA LYS A 213 -16.70 -11.56 0.07
C LYS A 213 -15.33 -11.15 -0.48
N TYR A 214 -14.31 -11.05 0.38
CA TYR A 214 -12.99 -10.57 0.04
C TYR A 214 -11.90 -11.63 0.24
N LEU A 215 -11.94 -12.40 1.34
CA LEU A 215 -10.92 -13.41 1.65
C LEU A 215 -11.50 -14.52 2.54
N ILE A 216 -10.80 -15.65 2.61
CA ILE A 216 -11.15 -16.77 3.51
C ILE A 216 -10.68 -16.38 4.93
N PRO A 217 -11.56 -16.26 5.95
CA PRO A 217 -11.19 -15.76 7.27
C PRO A 217 -10.02 -16.51 7.93
N ASP A 218 -9.95 -17.83 7.76
CA ASP A 218 -8.92 -18.71 8.35
C ASP A 218 -7.48 -18.40 7.92
N ILE A 219 -7.29 -17.60 6.86
CA ILE A 219 -5.94 -17.17 6.45
C ILE A 219 -5.39 -16.04 7.33
N LEU A 220 -6.24 -15.38 8.13
CA LEU A 220 -5.85 -14.28 8.98
C LEU A 220 -5.05 -14.80 10.19
N PRO A 221 -3.91 -14.17 10.53
CA PRO A 221 -3.10 -14.58 11.67
C PRO A 221 -3.86 -14.46 13.00
N THR A 222 -3.76 -15.48 13.84
CA THR A 222 -4.21 -15.45 15.25
C THR A 222 -3.05 -15.30 16.24
N ASP A 223 -1.81 -15.35 15.74
CA ASP A 223 -0.55 -15.34 16.49
C ASP A 223 0.09 -13.95 16.60
N MET A 224 -0.63 -12.90 16.17
CA MET A 224 -0.14 -11.51 16.12
C MET A 224 -0.97 -10.58 17.02
#